data_AF-A0A6P2BU69-F1
#
_entry.id   AF-A0A6P2BU69-F1
#
_cell.length_a   1.000
_cell.length_b   1.000
_cell.length_c   1.000
_cell.angle_alpha   90.00
_cell.angle_beta   90.00
_cell.angle_gamma   90.00
#
_symmetry.space_group_name_H-M   'P 1'
#
loop_
_entity.id
_entity.type
_entity.pdbx_description
1 polymer ?
#
loop_
_entity_poly.entity_id
_entity_poly.type
_entity_poly.pdbx_seq_one_letter_code
_entity_poly.pdbx_strand_id
1 'polypeptide(L)'
;MSQLPHPLVSQPVNPARKRTGRRFASLLLAAGLTVGAMTALATSSASAASVCAPGTDTCVITDSVNTPLGPVAIAVSAENVVTVQLTPTAPRTLVLGIPFAIPPGPPGFPGYSRTSITTAGGVVNIDTFLAPPGTATWSGLAVVSIHPPGPCRVQTSGTTVVFTPIIPPGPPA
;
A
#
# COMPACT_ATOMS: atom_id res chain seq x y z
N MET A 1 -44.29 45.21 -22.08
CA MET A 1 -44.00 46.50 -22.76
C MET A 1 -43.17 47.34 -21.78
N SER A 2 -41.98 47.89 -22.02
CA SER A 2 -40.91 47.78 -23.04
C SER A 2 -39.68 48.55 -22.47
N GLN A 3 -38.40 48.33 -22.80
CA GLN A 3 -37.72 47.42 -23.73
C GLN A 3 -36.25 47.19 -23.26
N LEU A 4 -35.45 46.37 -23.98
CA LEU A 4 -33.98 46.33 -23.87
C LEU A 4 -33.34 47.42 -24.76
N PRO A 5 -32.08 47.88 -24.52
CA PRO A 5 -30.94 47.14 -25.08
C PRO A 5 -29.58 47.20 -24.32
N HIS A 6 -28.79 46.12 -24.42
CA HIS A 6 -27.30 46.11 -24.38
C HIS A 6 -26.75 46.59 -25.77
N PRO A 7 -25.42 46.75 -26.07
CA PRO A 7 -24.20 46.28 -25.38
C PRO A 7 -22.93 47.20 -25.42
N LEU A 8 -21.82 46.76 -24.81
CA LEU A 8 -20.41 46.84 -25.27
C LEU A 8 -19.56 46.13 -24.17
N VAL A 9 -19.04 44.91 -24.30
CA VAL A 9 -17.87 44.46 -25.11
C VAL A 9 -16.62 45.34 -24.90
N SER A 10 -15.65 44.84 -24.10
CA SER A 10 -14.19 44.86 -24.36
C SER A 10 -13.33 44.36 -23.17
N GLN A 11 -12.87 43.11 -23.26
CA GLN A 11 -11.55 42.66 -22.76
C GLN A 11 -10.70 42.32 -24.00
N PRO A 12 -9.36 42.13 -23.94
CA PRO A 12 -8.45 42.09 -22.77
C PRO A 12 -7.18 42.96 -22.92
N VAL A 13 -6.40 43.15 -21.83
CA VAL A 13 -4.96 43.46 -21.93
C VAL A 13 -4.16 42.68 -20.88
N ASN A 14 -3.35 41.72 -21.32
CA ASN A 14 -2.30 41.07 -20.51
C ASN A 14 -1.00 41.89 -20.63
N PRO A 15 -0.35 42.32 -19.53
CA PRO A 15 1.04 42.75 -19.57
C PRO A 15 2.02 41.56 -19.53
N ALA A 16 3.15 41.70 -20.21
CA ALA A 16 4.04 40.59 -20.55
C ALA A 16 4.92 40.06 -19.40
N ARG A 17 5.00 38.71 -19.37
CA ARG A 17 6.15 37.86 -18.98
C ARG A 17 7.49 38.59 -18.77
N LYS A 18 8.07 38.49 -17.56
CA LYS A 18 9.53 38.56 -17.36
C LYS A 18 10.04 37.24 -16.78
N ARG A 19 11.05 36.65 -17.44
CA ARG A 19 11.64 35.34 -17.10
C ARG A 19 13.15 35.50 -17.02
N THR A 20 13.67 35.63 -15.80
CA THR A 20 15.10 35.73 -15.46
C THR A 20 15.27 35.19 -14.04
N GLY A 21 16.26 34.36 -13.69
CA GLY A 21 17.33 33.82 -14.53
C GLY A 21 18.64 33.67 -13.75
N ARG A 22 18.83 32.53 -13.07
CA ARG A 22 20.09 32.01 -12.46
C ARG A 22 20.80 32.82 -11.35
N ARG A 23 20.83 32.16 -10.18
CA ARG A 23 22.02 31.78 -9.37
C ARG A 23 23.10 32.83 -9.05
N PHE A 24 23.18 33.18 -7.76
CA PHE A 24 24.40 33.21 -6.93
C PHE A 24 23.99 32.91 -5.47
N ALA A 25 24.78 32.38 -4.54
CA ALA A 25 25.79 31.31 -4.48
C ALA A 25 26.52 31.45 -3.13
N SER A 26 26.33 30.51 -2.19
CA SER A 26 27.19 30.25 -1.00
C SER A 26 27.28 31.39 0.06
N LEU A 27 27.79 31.26 1.30
CA LEU A 27 28.49 30.24 2.12
C LEU A 27 27.87 30.27 3.56
N LEU A 28 27.53 29.15 4.23
CA LEU A 28 28.33 28.18 5.03
C LEU A 28 28.62 28.56 6.51
N LEU A 29 28.43 27.55 7.39
CA LEU A 29 28.99 27.29 8.76
C LEU A 29 27.90 27.05 9.84
N ALA A 30 28.00 26.12 10.81
CA ALA A 30 28.64 24.79 10.89
C ALA A 30 28.25 24.09 12.23
N ALA A 31 28.56 22.80 12.35
CA ALA A 31 28.60 21.97 13.57
C ALA A 31 27.27 21.55 14.24
N GLY A 32 27.00 20.25 14.21
CA GLY A 32 25.88 19.57 14.85
C GLY A 32 25.96 18.05 14.65
N LEU A 33 27.02 17.42 15.16
CA LEU A 33 27.29 15.99 14.98
C LEU A 33 26.35 15.12 15.83
N THR A 34 25.42 14.41 15.19
CA THR A 34 25.05 13.04 15.60
C THR A 34 24.89 12.16 14.38
N VAL A 35 25.60 11.02 14.38
CA VAL A 35 25.51 10.00 13.34
C VAL A 35 24.18 9.27 13.48
N GLY A 36 23.17 9.75 12.76
CA GLY A 36 21.93 9.02 12.52
C GLY A 36 21.95 8.42 11.12
N ALA A 37 22.59 7.26 10.97
CA ALA A 37 22.50 6.50 9.73
C ALA A 37 21.09 5.91 9.60
N MET A 38 20.12 6.74 9.24
CA MET A 38 18.85 6.28 8.72
C MET A 38 19.13 5.69 7.35
N THR A 39 19.42 4.39 7.35
CA THR A 39 19.08 3.53 6.23
C THR A 39 17.61 3.79 5.93
N ALA A 40 17.35 4.59 4.89
CA ALA A 40 16.09 4.52 4.20
C ALA A 40 16.02 3.09 3.67
N LEU A 41 15.31 2.20 4.40
CA LEU A 41 14.87 0.95 3.83
C LEU A 41 13.98 1.36 2.66
N ALA A 42 14.56 1.31 1.46
CA ALA A 42 13.77 1.15 0.26
C ALA A 42 12.78 0.03 0.57
N THR A 43 11.49 0.29 0.39
CA THR A 43 10.45 -0.74 0.47
C THR A 43 10.61 -1.63 -0.75
N SER A 44 11.66 -2.45 -0.73
CA SER A 44 11.93 -3.49 -1.71
C SER A 44 10.72 -4.39 -1.70
N SER A 45 9.94 -4.34 -2.78
CA SER A 45 8.89 -5.32 -3.04
C SER A 45 9.55 -6.70 -2.98
N ALA A 46 9.19 -7.51 -2.00
CA ALA A 46 9.74 -8.85 -1.89
C ALA A 46 9.18 -9.67 -3.06
N SER A 47 10.02 -9.89 -4.09
CA SER A 47 9.77 -10.86 -5.15
C SER A 47 10.01 -12.25 -4.57
N ALA A 48 9.00 -12.74 -3.85
CA ALA A 48 9.07 -13.98 -3.10
C ALA A 48 8.77 -15.17 -4.01
N ALA A 49 9.52 -16.27 -3.84
CA ALA A 49 9.39 -17.43 -4.71
C ALA A 49 8.08 -18.19 -4.43
N SER A 50 7.29 -18.44 -5.47
CA SER A 50 6.08 -19.26 -5.39
C SER A 50 6.39 -20.71 -5.76
N VAL A 51 6.18 -21.64 -4.83
CA VAL A 51 6.27 -23.09 -5.06
C VAL A 51 4.86 -23.67 -5.10
N CYS A 52 4.48 -24.18 -6.27
CA CYS A 52 3.26 -24.98 -6.45
C CYS A 52 3.55 -26.42 -6.02
N ALA A 53 2.74 -26.96 -5.09
CA ALA A 53 2.89 -28.35 -4.71
C ALA A 53 2.39 -29.25 -5.85
N PRO A 54 3.15 -30.26 -6.29
CA PRO A 54 2.76 -31.10 -7.41
C PRO A 54 1.45 -31.83 -7.10
N GLY A 55 0.44 -31.64 -7.95
CA GLY A 55 -0.91 -32.19 -7.76
C GLY A 55 -1.87 -31.29 -6.96
N THR A 56 -1.54 -30.02 -6.70
CA THR A 56 -2.48 -29.04 -6.13
C THR A 56 -2.56 -27.77 -6.97
N ASP A 57 -3.73 -27.13 -6.97
CA ASP A 57 -3.96 -25.84 -7.62
C ASP A 57 -3.47 -24.65 -6.77
N THR A 58 -2.59 -24.88 -5.79
CA THR A 58 -2.16 -23.86 -4.82
C THR A 58 -0.64 -23.69 -4.83
N CYS A 59 -0.19 -22.50 -5.21
CA CYS A 59 1.20 -22.07 -5.17
C CYS A 59 1.46 -21.27 -3.90
N VAL A 60 2.19 -21.85 -2.96
CA VAL A 60 2.56 -21.18 -1.71
C VAL A 60 3.77 -20.29 -1.99
N ILE A 61 3.72 -19.03 -1.56
CA ILE A 61 4.90 -18.19 -1.51
C ILE A 61 5.76 -18.71 -0.36
N THR A 62 6.87 -19.38 -0.69
CA THR A 62 7.69 -20.12 0.29
C THR A 62 8.49 -19.21 1.23
N ASP A 63 8.66 -17.93 0.86
CA ASP A 63 9.21 -16.93 1.77
C ASP A 63 8.11 -16.41 2.69
N SER A 64 8.14 -16.84 3.96
CA SER A 64 7.31 -16.24 5.00
C SER A 64 7.79 -14.81 5.25
N VAL A 65 6.95 -13.82 4.95
CA VAL A 65 7.34 -12.42 5.05
C VAL A 65 7.09 -11.93 6.46
N ASN A 66 8.14 -11.49 7.14
CA ASN A 66 8.04 -11.08 8.53
C ASN A 66 7.59 -9.61 8.65
N THR A 67 6.55 -9.37 9.46
CA THR A 67 6.07 -8.03 9.82
C THR A 67 6.33 -7.76 11.30
N PRO A 68 6.25 -6.49 11.77
CA PRO A 68 6.35 -6.20 13.20
C PRO A 68 5.30 -6.90 14.08
N LEU A 69 4.15 -7.30 13.52
CA LEU A 69 3.12 -8.07 14.23
C LEU A 69 3.37 -9.58 14.20
N GLY A 70 4.34 -10.08 13.42
CA GLY A 70 4.64 -11.50 13.28
C GLY A 70 4.83 -11.95 11.82
N PRO A 71 5.15 -13.23 11.59
CA PRO A 71 5.30 -13.79 10.25
C PRO A 71 3.96 -13.89 9.52
N VAL A 72 4.03 -13.73 8.20
CA VAL A 72 2.88 -13.82 7.30
C VAL A 72 3.18 -14.84 6.20
N ALA A 73 2.29 -15.83 6.07
CA ALA A 73 2.29 -16.75 4.94
C ALA A 73 1.34 -16.23 3.86
N ILE A 74 1.75 -16.33 2.60
CA ILE A 74 0.90 -16.01 1.44
C ILE A 74 0.83 -17.24 0.53
N ALA A 75 -0.36 -17.56 0.06
CA ALA A 75 -0.59 -18.58 -0.95
C ALA A 75 -1.47 -17.99 -2.07
N VAL A 76 -1.22 -18.43 -3.30
CA VAL A 76 -1.91 -17.98 -4.51
C VAL A 76 -2.38 -19.23 -5.26
N SER A 77 -3.68 -19.35 -5.52
CA SER A 77 -4.18 -20.46 -6.34
C SER A 77 -3.98 -20.22 -7.84
N ALA A 78 -4.12 -21.26 -8.65
CA ALA A 78 -4.18 -21.18 -10.10
C ALA A 78 -5.31 -20.26 -10.61
N GLU A 79 -6.39 -20.10 -9.81
CA GLU A 79 -7.48 -19.14 -10.06
C GLU A 79 -7.15 -17.71 -9.60
N ASN A 80 -5.89 -17.42 -9.25
CA ASN A 80 -5.42 -16.16 -8.65
C ASN A 80 -6.09 -15.79 -7.32
N VAL A 81 -6.60 -16.77 -6.56
CA VAL A 81 -7.10 -16.54 -5.20
C VAL A 81 -5.92 -16.35 -4.26
N VAL A 82 -5.79 -15.17 -3.66
CA VAL A 82 -4.68 -14.83 -2.76
C VAL A 82 -5.13 -14.98 -1.32
N THR A 83 -4.56 -15.96 -0.62
CA THR A 83 -4.74 -16.18 0.81
C THR A 83 -3.54 -15.61 1.56
N VAL A 84 -3.80 -14.78 2.57
CA VAL A 84 -2.81 -14.15 3.44
C VAL A 84 -3.13 -14.56 4.88
N GLN A 85 -2.24 -15.34 5.51
CA GLN A 85 -2.40 -15.80 6.88
C GLN A 85 -1.33 -15.15 7.75
N LEU A 86 -1.77 -14.33 8.71
CA LEU A 86 -0.91 -13.76 9.74
C LEU A 86 -0.85 -14.70 10.94
N THR A 87 0.33 -14.81 11.55
CA THR A 87 0.53 -15.48 12.85
C THR A 87 0.99 -14.43 13.86
N PRO A 88 0.06 -13.70 14.53
CA PRO A 88 0.46 -12.58 15.37
C PRO A 88 1.22 -13.01 16.61
N THR A 89 2.33 -12.34 16.90
CA THR A 89 3.10 -12.51 18.14
C THR A 89 2.47 -11.76 19.31
N ALA A 90 1.68 -10.72 19.04
CA ALA A 90 1.01 -9.89 20.05
C ALA A 90 -0.47 -10.35 20.27
N PRO A 91 -0.89 -10.60 21.53
CA PRO A 91 -2.25 -11.05 21.85
C PRO A 91 -3.26 -9.90 21.72
N ARG A 92 -4.41 -10.16 21.09
CA ARG A 92 -5.39 -9.13 20.66
C ARG A 92 -4.90 -8.28 19.48
N THR A 93 -4.28 -8.94 18.49
CA THR A 93 -4.11 -8.36 17.16
C THR A 93 -5.40 -8.49 16.36
N LEU A 94 -5.93 -7.38 15.83
CA LEU A 94 -7.04 -7.38 14.88
C LEU A 94 -6.50 -7.46 13.45
N VAL A 95 -7.12 -8.26 12.58
CA VAL A 95 -6.79 -8.33 11.14
C VAL A 95 -8.02 -7.90 10.33
N LEU A 96 -7.83 -7.04 9.34
CA LEU A 96 -8.88 -6.56 8.44
C LEU A 96 -8.45 -6.70 6.98
N GLY A 97 -9.22 -7.40 6.15
CA GLY A 97 -9.02 -7.47 4.70
C GLY A 97 -9.83 -6.41 3.95
N ILE A 98 -9.21 -5.75 2.96
CA ILE A 98 -9.86 -4.72 2.12
C ILE A 98 -9.51 -4.97 0.63
N PRO A 99 -10.48 -5.01 -0.31
CA PRO A 99 -10.26 -5.52 -1.67
C PRO A 99 -9.59 -4.49 -2.61
N PHE A 100 -9.23 -3.32 -2.10
CA PHE A 100 -8.58 -2.24 -2.85
C PHE A 100 -7.36 -1.74 -2.08
N ALA A 101 -6.33 -1.31 -2.81
CA ALA A 101 -5.08 -0.86 -2.24
C ALA A 101 -5.28 0.43 -1.43
N ILE A 102 -4.82 0.41 -0.18
CA ILE A 102 -4.82 1.58 0.68
C ILE A 102 -3.54 2.39 0.39
N PRO A 103 -3.60 3.73 0.24
CA PRO A 103 -2.40 4.55 0.13
C PRO A 103 -1.44 4.33 1.32
N PRO A 104 -0.13 4.51 1.16
CA PRO A 104 0.79 4.43 2.29
C PRO A 104 0.38 5.40 3.41
N GLY A 105 0.46 4.94 4.66
CA GLY A 105 0.32 5.81 5.82
C GLY A 105 1.36 6.94 5.81
N PRO A 106 1.08 8.07 6.49
CA PRO A 106 2.01 9.20 6.56
C PRO A 106 3.41 8.76 7.03
N PRO A 107 4.50 9.24 6.40
CA PRO A 107 5.85 8.93 6.84
C PRO A 107 6.05 9.28 8.33
N GLY A 108 6.57 8.33 9.11
CA GLY A 108 6.87 8.54 10.52
C GLY A 108 5.69 8.35 11.50
N PHE A 109 4.54 7.80 11.08
CA PHE A 109 3.51 7.39 12.03
C PHE A 109 4.09 6.32 13.00
N PRO A 110 4.12 6.55 14.33
CA PRO A 110 4.81 5.64 15.25
C PRO A 110 4.19 4.24 15.26
N GLY A 111 5.04 3.22 15.14
CA GLY A 111 4.60 1.82 15.13
C GLY A 111 3.86 1.36 13.86
N TYR A 112 3.76 2.21 12.83
CA TYR A 112 3.29 1.80 11.50
C TYR A 112 4.43 1.18 10.68
N SER A 113 4.13 0.09 9.97
CA SER A 113 5.01 -0.49 8.95
C SER A 113 4.19 -1.13 7.83
N ARG A 114 4.59 -0.88 6.58
CA ARG A 114 4.02 -1.52 5.39
C ARG A 114 4.99 -2.52 4.79
N THR A 115 4.46 -3.70 4.48
CA THR A 115 5.11 -4.73 3.68
C THR A 115 4.33 -4.89 2.37
N SER A 116 5.01 -4.84 1.22
CA SER A 116 4.39 -4.98 -0.11
C SER A 116 4.97 -6.19 -0.85
N ILE A 117 4.10 -7.06 -1.36
CA ILE A 117 4.45 -8.36 -1.96
C ILE A 117 3.70 -8.48 -3.29
N THR A 118 4.44 -8.73 -4.37
CA THR A 118 3.86 -8.93 -5.70
C THR A 118 3.44 -10.38 -5.88
N THR A 119 2.20 -10.62 -6.27
CA THR A 119 1.62 -11.96 -6.48
C THR A 119 0.95 -12.03 -7.86
N ALA A 120 0.64 -13.23 -8.36
CA ALA A 120 -0.12 -13.38 -9.62
C ALA A 120 -1.54 -12.77 -9.53
N GLY A 121 -2.14 -12.74 -8.34
CA GLY A 121 -3.42 -12.06 -8.08
C GLY A 121 -3.32 -10.55 -7.84
N GLY A 122 -2.13 -9.94 -7.96
CA GLY A 122 -1.89 -8.51 -7.75
C GLY A 122 -0.89 -8.20 -6.63
N VAL A 123 -0.72 -6.91 -6.31
CA VAL A 123 0.19 -6.47 -5.25
C VAL A 123 -0.55 -6.45 -3.91
N VAL A 124 -0.14 -7.30 -2.97
CA VAL A 124 -0.65 -7.31 -1.59
C VAL A 124 0.15 -6.33 -0.75
N ASN A 125 -0.54 -5.46 -0.01
CA ASN A 125 0.05 -4.61 1.02
C ASN A 125 -0.45 -5.07 2.40
N ILE A 126 0.47 -5.28 3.32
CA ILE A 126 0.19 -5.58 4.72
C ILE A 126 0.63 -4.37 5.53
N ASP A 127 -0.35 -3.60 5.99
CA ASP A 127 -0.17 -2.45 6.87
C ASP A 127 -0.29 -2.89 8.32
N THR A 128 0.77 -2.75 9.09
CA THR A 128 0.80 -3.12 10.52
C THR A 128 0.91 -1.89 11.39
N PHE A 129 0.18 -1.89 12.51
CA PHE A 129 0.22 -0.86 13.54
C PHE A 129 0.42 -1.53 14.89
N LEU A 130 1.57 -1.30 15.53
CA LEU A 130 1.89 -1.81 16.88
C LEU A 130 1.17 -1.03 18.00
N ALA A 131 0.68 0.17 17.70
CA ALA A 131 -0.14 0.99 18.57
C ALA A 131 -1.25 1.61 17.71
N PRO A 132 -2.35 0.88 17.44
CA PRO A 132 -3.42 1.40 16.60
C PRO A 132 -4.04 2.66 17.23
N PRO A 133 -4.30 3.73 16.44
CA PRO A 133 -4.84 4.98 16.96
C PRO A 133 -6.26 4.78 17.53
N GLY A 134 -6.49 5.28 18.74
CA GLY A 134 -7.77 5.23 19.46
C GLY A 134 -7.64 4.60 20.85
N THR A 135 -8.75 4.53 21.58
CA THR A 135 -8.83 3.96 22.93
C THR A 135 -9.14 2.45 22.91
N ALA A 136 -8.86 1.76 21.80
CA ALA A 136 -9.23 0.37 21.60
C ALA A 136 -8.25 -0.58 22.32
N THR A 137 -8.75 -1.71 22.81
CA THR A 137 -7.99 -2.68 23.62
C THR A 137 -7.09 -3.62 22.82
N TRP A 138 -6.88 -3.33 21.53
CA TRP A 138 -6.05 -4.10 20.61
C TRP A 138 -4.58 -3.75 20.82
N SER A 139 -3.71 -4.77 20.91
CA SER A 139 -2.25 -4.58 20.97
C SER A 139 -1.63 -4.43 19.58
N GLY A 140 -2.43 -4.57 18.53
CA GLY A 140 -1.97 -4.62 17.16
C GLY A 140 -3.14 -4.54 16.19
N LEU A 141 -2.92 -3.90 15.05
CA LEU A 141 -3.84 -3.90 13.92
C LEU A 141 -3.06 -4.23 12.65
N ALA A 142 -3.49 -5.24 11.91
CA ALA A 142 -3.05 -5.49 10.55
C ALA A 142 -4.20 -5.18 9.58
N VAL A 143 -3.94 -4.33 8.59
CA VAL A 143 -4.83 -4.11 7.45
C VAL A 143 -4.18 -4.69 6.22
N VAL A 144 -4.79 -5.73 5.66
CA VAL A 144 -4.32 -6.38 4.44
C VAL A 144 -5.14 -5.82 3.28
N SER A 145 -4.48 -5.19 2.33
CA SER A 145 -5.10 -4.69 1.10
C SER A 145 -4.44 -5.27 -0.13
N ILE A 146 -5.14 -5.23 -1.27
CA ILE A 146 -4.61 -5.73 -2.55
C ILE A 146 -4.85 -4.70 -3.66
N HIS A 147 -3.91 -4.59 -4.59
CA HIS A 147 -4.09 -3.97 -5.90
C HIS A 147 -4.26 -5.09 -6.95
N PRO A 148 -5.49 -5.60 -7.15
CA PRO A 148 -5.73 -6.72 -8.03
C PRO A 148 -5.82 -6.27 -9.50
N PRO A 149 -5.58 -7.15 -10.48
CA PRO A 149 -5.73 -6.82 -11.90
C PRO A 149 -7.19 -6.60 -12.32
N GLY A 150 -8.15 -6.98 -11.48
CA GLY A 150 -9.59 -6.76 -11.68
C GLY A 150 -10.37 -6.88 -10.36
N PRO A 151 -11.68 -6.64 -10.36
CA PRO A 151 -12.49 -6.67 -9.13
C PRO A 151 -12.36 -7.99 -8.36
N CYS A 152 -12.15 -7.91 -7.05
CA CYS A 152 -12.11 -9.07 -6.15
C CYS A 152 -13.08 -8.93 -4.98
N ARG A 153 -13.46 -10.07 -4.40
CA ARG A 153 -14.11 -10.15 -3.09
C ARG A 153 -13.03 -10.36 -2.04
N VAL A 154 -13.24 -9.79 -0.86
CA VAL A 154 -12.42 -10.10 0.32
C VAL A 154 -13.25 -10.84 1.35
N GLN A 155 -12.63 -11.81 2.01
CA GLN A 155 -13.12 -12.43 3.25
C GLN A 155 -12.03 -12.33 4.32
N THR A 156 -12.43 -12.21 5.58
CA THR A 156 -11.50 -12.20 6.72
C THR A 156 -12.07 -13.09 7.80
N SER A 157 -11.26 -14.03 8.28
CA SER A 157 -11.63 -14.99 9.32
C SER A 157 -10.44 -15.16 10.26
N GLY A 158 -10.61 -14.73 11.52
CA GLY A 158 -9.52 -14.68 12.49
C GLY A 158 -8.36 -13.80 11.98
N THR A 159 -7.20 -14.43 11.74
CA THR A 159 -5.99 -13.77 11.22
C THR A 159 -5.71 -14.05 9.75
N THR A 160 -6.66 -14.68 9.05
CA THR A 160 -6.57 -15.03 7.62
C THR A 160 -7.45 -14.11 6.78
N VAL A 161 -6.89 -13.58 5.70
CA VAL A 161 -7.58 -12.78 4.68
C VAL A 161 -7.51 -13.53 3.35
N VAL A 162 -8.63 -13.62 2.64
CA VAL A 162 -8.70 -14.26 1.31
C VAL A 162 -9.23 -13.23 0.31
N PHE A 163 -8.51 -13.06 -0.79
CA PHE A 163 -8.92 -12.26 -1.94
C PHE A 163 -9.26 -13.19 -3.11
N THR A 164 -10.52 -13.18 -3.53
CA THR A 164 -11.03 -14.02 -4.62
C THR A 164 -11.40 -13.13 -5.81
N PRO A 165 -10.78 -13.27 -6.99
CA PRO A 165 -11.21 -12.56 -8.20
C PRO A 165 -12.70 -12.80 -8.48
N ILE A 166 -13.44 -11.76 -8.88
CA ILE A 166 -14.85 -11.89 -9.28
C ILE A 166 -14.96 -12.56 -10.65
N ILE A 167 -13.96 -12.34 -11.50
CA ILE A 167 -13.80 -12.98 -12.80
C ILE A 167 -12.52 -13.83 -12.67
N PRO A 168 -12.59 -15.17 -12.79
CA PRO A 168 -11.40 -16.01 -12.77
C PRO A 168 -10.51 -15.70 -13.99
N PRO A 169 -9.19 -15.97 -13.91
CA PRO A 169 -8.31 -15.87 -15.08
C PRO A 169 -8.84 -16.74 -16.23
N GLY A 170 -8.66 -16.26 -17.46
CA GLY A 170 -8.95 -17.06 -18.65
C GLY A 170 -8.05 -18.31 -18.72
N PRO A 171 -8.42 -19.33 -19.51
CA PRO A 171 -7.59 -20.52 -19.68
C PRO A 171 -6.17 -20.15 -20.12
N PRO A 172 -5.13 -20.86 -19.65
CA PRO A 172 -3.80 -20.74 -20.23
C PRO A 172 -3.84 -21.10 -21.73
N ALA A 173 -3.12 -20.33 -22.53
CA ALA A 173 -3.02 -20.49 -23.98
C ALA A 173 -1.97 -21.52 -24.41
#